data_AF-A0A7R9GVY5-F1
#
_entry.id   AF-A0A7R9GVY5-F1
#
_cell.length_a   1.000
_cell.length_b   1.000
_cell.length_c   1.000
_cell.angle_alpha   90.00
_cell.angle_beta   90.00
_cell.angle_gamma   90.00
#
_symmetry.space_group_name_H-M   'P 1'
#
loop_
_entity.id
_entity.type
_entity.pdbx_description
1 polymer ?
#
loop_
_entity_poly.entity_id
_entity_poly.type
_entity_poly.pdbx_seq_one_letter_code
_entity_poly.pdbx_strand_id
1 'polypeptide(L)'
;MSTNSEITGKNSPEEAELAEKFKTEANECFKKQDFNNAIELYSKAIDINPNVAVYYGNRSIAYLKTECFGYALTDASKAIELDKSYVKGYYRRAAAHMSLGKFKLALRDYETVTTARPNDKDAKAKYMECNKIVKKIAFEKAIAVDDCKKSIADSINLENMVIEDEYLGPKLEDGKVTEQFMKDLMESYKKQGKLHRKYAYKILLDVKQLFMSQPSLVDIKIEDKNKFTVCGDIHGQFYDLMNIFDLNGLPSTSNPYLFNGDFVDRGSFSVECIFTLFGFKLLYPDHFFMSRGNHESQTMNQMYGFEGEVKSKYTAQMSELFTEVYNWLPLAHCLNSRVLVMHGGLFSRDDVTLDEIRKIDRNRQPPEDGVMCELLWSDPQEQPGRAPSKRGVGVQFGPDVTEKFVELNKLDYIIRSHEVKNEGYEKAHDGHCITVFSAPNYW
;
A
#
# COMPACT_ATOMS: atom_id res chain seq x y z
N MET A 1 -13.08 -47.35 22.82
CA MET A 1 -12.46 -47.82 21.57
C MET A 1 -13.50 -47.74 20.46
N SER A 2 -13.35 -46.80 19.52
CA SER A 2 -13.84 -46.88 18.14
C SER A 2 -13.29 -45.64 17.41
N THR A 3 -12.09 -45.77 16.87
CA THR A 3 -11.80 -45.67 15.42
C THR A 3 -11.62 -44.24 14.93
N ASN A 4 -10.37 -43.76 15.04
CA ASN A 4 -9.77 -42.84 14.09
C ASN A 4 -10.01 -43.36 12.67
N SER A 5 -10.84 -42.68 11.89
CA SER A 5 -10.80 -42.81 10.42
C SER A 5 -9.80 -41.79 9.91
N GLU A 6 -8.57 -42.24 9.64
CA GLU A 6 -7.67 -41.54 8.74
C GLU A 6 -8.37 -41.42 7.38
N ILE A 7 -8.76 -40.20 7.01
CA ILE A 7 -9.23 -39.89 5.65
C ILE A 7 -8.00 -39.92 4.75
N THR A 8 -7.63 -41.11 4.29
CA THR A 8 -6.72 -41.36 3.18
C THR A 8 -7.51 -41.93 2.01
N GLY A 9 -8.57 -41.22 1.61
CA GLY A 9 -9.30 -41.53 0.39
C GLY A 9 -8.55 -40.97 -0.81
N LYS A 10 -7.96 -41.83 -1.65
CA LYS A 10 -7.57 -41.41 -3.01
C LYS A 10 -8.86 -41.03 -3.74
N ASN A 11 -8.92 -39.82 -4.27
CA ASN A 11 -10.02 -39.35 -5.10
C ASN A 11 -10.33 -40.33 -6.23
N SER A 12 -11.61 -40.47 -6.56
CA SER A 12 -12.03 -41.21 -7.74
C SER A 12 -11.43 -40.58 -9.02
N PRO A 13 -11.26 -41.36 -10.11
CA PRO A 13 -10.78 -40.83 -11.38
C PRO A 13 -11.63 -39.67 -11.92
N GLU A 14 -12.95 -39.72 -11.72
CA GLU A 14 -13.89 -38.67 -12.14
C GLU A 14 -13.69 -37.37 -11.35
N GLU A 15 -13.48 -37.46 -10.03
CA GLU A 15 -13.16 -36.29 -9.19
C GLU A 15 -11.80 -35.68 -9.55
N ALA A 16 -10.81 -36.52 -9.88
CA ALA A 16 -9.51 -36.03 -10.33
C ALA A 16 -9.61 -35.31 -11.68
N GLU A 17 -10.41 -35.83 -12.63
CA GLU A 17 -10.66 -35.17 -13.91
C GLU A 17 -11.41 -33.84 -13.74
N LEU A 18 -12.40 -33.80 -12.86
CA LEU A 18 -13.13 -32.57 -12.54
C LEU A 18 -12.23 -31.49 -11.91
N ALA A 19 -11.36 -31.87 -10.98
CA ALA A 19 -10.39 -30.94 -10.39
C ALA A 19 -9.41 -30.38 -11.45
N GLU A 20 -8.95 -31.23 -12.37
CA GLU A 20 -8.09 -30.81 -13.49
C GLU A 20 -8.81 -29.86 -14.47
N LYS A 21 -10.13 -30.04 -14.66
CA LYS A 21 -10.96 -29.13 -15.45
C LYS A 21 -11.04 -27.75 -14.79
N PHE A 22 -11.36 -27.68 -13.50
CA PHE A 22 -11.37 -26.41 -12.75
C PHE A 22 -10.02 -25.71 -12.77
N LYS A 23 -8.92 -26.46 -12.61
CA LYS A 23 -7.56 -25.90 -12.75
C LYS A 23 -7.32 -25.35 -14.16
N THR A 24 -7.83 -25.99 -15.20
CA THR A 24 -7.66 -25.51 -16.59
C THR A 24 -8.44 -24.23 -16.84
N GLU A 25 -9.70 -24.17 -16.41
CA GLU A 25 -10.52 -22.94 -16.45
C GLU A 25 -9.87 -21.80 -15.64
N ALA A 26 -9.36 -22.10 -14.45
CA ALA A 26 -8.64 -21.14 -13.62
C ALA A 26 -7.40 -20.57 -14.33
N ASN A 27 -6.66 -21.40 -15.07
CA ASN A 27 -5.52 -20.93 -15.87
C ASN A 27 -5.97 -20.00 -17.00
N GLU A 28 -7.15 -20.19 -17.58
CA GLU A 28 -7.71 -19.31 -18.61
C GLU A 28 -8.13 -17.96 -18.02
N CYS A 29 -8.82 -17.95 -16.87
CA CYS A 29 -9.11 -16.73 -16.11
C CYS A 29 -7.82 -15.98 -15.78
N PHE A 30 -6.81 -16.68 -15.27
CA PHE A 30 -5.51 -16.09 -14.94
C PHE A 30 -4.84 -15.45 -16.18
N LYS A 31 -4.89 -16.10 -17.35
CA LYS A 31 -4.34 -15.53 -18.60
C LYS A 31 -5.10 -14.29 -19.06
N LYS A 32 -6.40 -14.21 -18.78
CA LYS A 32 -7.24 -13.03 -19.01
C LYS A 32 -7.08 -11.96 -17.94
N GLN A 33 -6.18 -12.16 -16.97
CA GLN A 33 -5.95 -11.29 -15.81
C GLN A 33 -7.15 -11.21 -14.85
N ASP A 34 -8.08 -12.15 -14.97
CA ASP A 34 -9.21 -12.31 -14.05
C ASP A 34 -8.76 -13.17 -12.86
N PHE A 35 -7.96 -12.55 -11.98
CA PHE A 35 -7.30 -13.26 -10.89
C PHE A 35 -8.28 -13.72 -9.80
N ASN A 36 -9.36 -12.97 -9.55
CA ASN A 36 -10.35 -13.33 -8.53
C ASN A 36 -11.10 -14.61 -8.91
N ASN A 37 -11.64 -14.70 -10.14
CA ASN A 37 -12.28 -15.92 -10.61
C ASN A 37 -11.29 -17.08 -10.72
N ALA A 38 -10.03 -16.81 -11.09
CA ALA A 38 -8.98 -17.83 -11.06
C ALA A 38 -8.77 -18.41 -9.65
N ILE A 39 -8.74 -17.57 -8.60
CA ILE A 39 -8.62 -17.99 -7.20
C ILE A 39 -9.80 -18.88 -6.80
N GLU A 40 -11.03 -18.50 -7.14
CA GLU A 40 -12.23 -19.30 -6.84
C GLU A 40 -12.17 -20.68 -7.51
N LEU A 41 -11.81 -20.73 -8.80
CA LEU A 41 -11.72 -21.97 -9.55
C LEU A 41 -10.57 -22.87 -9.06
N TYR A 42 -9.42 -22.30 -8.70
CA TYR A 42 -8.36 -23.08 -8.04
C TYR A 42 -8.81 -23.61 -6.67
N SER A 43 -9.61 -22.84 -5.93
CA SER A 43 -10.14 -23.30 -4.64
C SER A 43 -11.08 -24.48 -4.81
N LYS A 44 -11.99 -24.45 -5.80
CA LYS A 44 -12.82 -25.61 -6.17
C LYS A 44 -11.98 -26.83 -6.55
N ALA A 45 -10.89 -26.66 -7.29
CA ALA A 45 -9.98 -27.75 -7.62
C ALA A 45 -9.31 -28.36 -6.38
N ILE A 46 -8.92 -27.52 -5.41
CA ILE A 46 -8.30 -27.92 -4.14
C ILE A 46 -9.31 -28.62 -3.22
N ASP A 47 -10.54 -28.10 -3.13
CA ASP A 47 -11.61 -28.69 -2.32
C ASP A 47 -11.92 -30.12 -2.78
N ILE A 48 -11.86 -30.36 -4.10
CA ILE A 48 -12.02 -31.70 -4.67
C ILE A 48 -10.75 -32.52 -4.41
N ASN A 49 -9.57 -32.05 -4.82
CA ASN A 49 -8.32 -32.79 -4.69
C ASN A 49 -7.23 -31.96 -3.98
N PRO A 50 -7.11 -32.08 -2.64
CA PRO A 50 -6.24 -31.23 -1.84
C PRO A 50 -4.77 -31.67 -1.84
N ASN A 51 -4.42 -32.76 -2.53
CA ASN A 51 -3.08 -33.36 -2.48
C ASN A 51 -2.20 -33.02 -3.70
N VAL A 52 -2.64 -32.10 -4.57
CA VAL A 52 -1.91 -31.71 -5.78
C VAL A 52 -1.16 -30.39 -5.58
N ALA A 53 0.17 -30.44 -5.48
CA ALA A 53 1.03 -29.28 -5.26
C ALA A 53 0.85 -28.15 -6.29
N VAL A 54 0.54 -28.50 -7.55
CA VAL A 54 0.35 -27.55 -8.65
C VAL A 54 -0.82 -26.60 -8.39
N TYR A 55 -1.90 -27.05 -7.74
CA TYR A 55 -3.08 -26.21 -7.52
C TYR A 55 -2.76 -25.07 -6.55
N TYR A 56 -2.13 -25.40 -5.41
CA TYR A 56 -1.65 -24.40 -4.46
C TYR A 56 -0.58 -23.50 -5.09
N GLY A 57 0.35 -24.04 -5.87
CA GLY A 57 1.36 -23.24 -6.58
C GLY A 57 0.77 -22.23 -7.55
N ASN A 58 -0.33 -22.59 -8.23
CA ASN A 58 -1.04 -21.72 -9.16
C ASN A 58 -1.95 -20.71 -8.44
N ARG A 59 -2.65 -21.11 -7.37
CA ARG A 59 -3.43 -20.18 -6.55
C ARG A 59 -2.54 -19.19 -5.80
N SER A 60 -1.37 -19.62 -5.34
CA SER A 60 -0.34 -18.75 -4.75
C SER A 60 0.10 -17.63 -5.69
N ILE A 61 0.31 -17.88 -6.98
CA ILE A 61 0.63 -16.80 -7.92
C ILE A 61 -0.56 -15.87 -8.20
N ALA A 62 -1.78 -16.40 -8.19
CA ALA A 62 -2.98 -15.55 -8.25
C ALA A 62 -3.06 -14.63 -7.03
N TYR A 63 -2.81 -15.15 -5.82
CA TYR A 63 -2.71 -14.35 -4.60
C TYR A 63 -1.57 -13.33 -4.62
N LEU A 64 -0.41 -13.64 -5.23
CA LEU A 64 0.65 -12.65 -5.43
C LEU A 64 0.20 -11.51 -6.36
N LYS A 65 -0.63 -11.81 -7.35
CA LYS A 65 -1.18 -10.81 -8.29
C LYS A 65 -2.24 -9.95 -7.65
N THR A 66 -3.03 -10.49 -6.73
CA THR A 66 -4.03 -9.74 -5.94
C THR A 66 -3.52 -9.28 -4.58
N GLU A 67 -2.20 -9.30 -4.38
CA GLU A 67 -1.52 -8.75 -3.19
C GLU A 67 -1.88 -9.42 -1.85
N CYS A 68 -2.48 -10.61 -1.92
CA CYS A 68 -2.75 -11.47 -0.80
C CYS A 68 -1.48 -12.26 -0.42
N PHE A 69 -0.40 -11.56 -0.08
CA PHE A 69 0.94 -12.16 0.11
C PHE A 69 0.99 -13.20 1.23
N GLY A 70 0.16 -13.06 2.27
CA GLY A 70 0.01 -14.03 3.35
C GLY A 70 -0.59 -15.34 2.84
N TYR A 71 -1.68 -15.27 2.08
CA TYR A 71 -2.27 -16.46 1.45
C TYR A 71 -1.35 -17.06 0.39
N ALA A 72 -0.65 -16.24 -0.39
CA ALA A 72 0.37 -16.71 -1.32
C ALA A 72 1.48 -17.50 -0.63
N LEU A 73 1.93 -17.02 0.54
CA LEU A 73 2.95 -17.68 1.36
C LEU A 73 2.46 -19.03 1.89
N THR A 74 1.23 -19.08 2.40
CA THR A 74 0.59 -20.30 2.92
C THR A 74 0.45 -21.35 1.82
N ASP A 75 -0.11 -20.98 0.68
CA ASP A 75 -0.28 -21.90 -0.46
C ASP A 75 1.07 -22.36 -1.04
N ALA A 76 2.05 -21.46 -1.19
CA ALA A 76 3.38 -21.85 -1.66
C ALA A 76 4.07 -22.82 -0.69
N SER A 77 3.90 -22.61 0.62
CA SER A 77 4.41 -23.52 1.64
C SER A 77 3.72 -24.88 1.57
N LYS A 78 2.39 -24.91 1.39
CA LYS A 78 1.65 -26.16 1.22
C LYS A 78 2.04 -26.91 -0.06
N ALA A 79 2.28 -26.19 -1.16
CA ALA A 79 2.77 -26.80 -2.40
C ALA A 79 4.12 -27.50 -2.20
N ILE A 80 5.04 -26.90 -1.45
CA ILE A 80 6.36 -27.48 -1.13
C ILE A 80 6.24 -28.66 -0.14
N GLU A 81 5.30 -28.59 0.80
CA GLU A 81 5.00 -29.68 1.73
C GLU A 81 4.52 -30.93 0.98
N LEU A 82 3.62 -30.75 0.01
CA LEU A 82 3.09 -31.82 -0.84
C LEU A 82 4.14 -32.37 -1.83
N ASP A 83 4.95 -31.50 -2.43
CA ASP A 83 6.03 -31.89 -3.35
C ASP A 83 7.27 -31.01 -3.16
N LYS A 84 8.27 -31.56 -2.45
CA LYS A 84 9.57 -30.89 -2.22
C LYS A 84 10.39 -30.69 -3.49
N SER A 85 10.07 -31.38 -4.59
CA SER A 85 10.74 -31.21 -5.88
C SER A 85 10.09 -30.11 -6.73
N TYR A 86 8.95 -29.57 -6.28
CA TYR A 86 8.20 -28.53 -6.99
C TYR A 86 8.89 -27.15 -6.89
N VAL A 87 9.89 -26.92 -7.75
CA VAL A 87 10.71 -25.69 -7.79
C VAL A 87 9.87 -24.41 -7.89
N LYS A 88 8.73 -24.46 -8.59
CA LYS A 88 7.82 -23.30 -8.70
C LYS A 88 7.27 -22.89 -7.33
N GLY A 89 7.04 -23.84 -6.41
CA GLY A 89 6.59 -23.55 -5.04
C GLY A 89 7.58 -22.68 -4.28
N TYR A 90 8.87 -23.05 -4.29
CA TYR A 90 9.94 -22.24 -3.69
C TYR A 90 10.01 -20.85 -4.32
N TYR A 91 9.89 -20.76 -5.65
CA TYR A 91 9.89 -19.48 -6.33
C TYR A 91 8.70 -18.59 -5.91
N ARG A 92 7.48 -19.15 -5.78
CA ARG A 92 6.31 -18.39 -5.31
C ARG A 92 6.48 -17.96 -3.85
N ARG A 93 7.01 -18.84 -3.00
CA ARG A 93 7.27 -18.53 -1.58
C ARG A 93 8.32 -17.44 -1.42
N ALA A 94 9.39 -17.48 -2.21
CA ALA A 94 10.41 -16.44 -2.27
C ALA A 94 9.80 -15.08 -2.66
N ALA A 95 8.95 -15.06 -3.70
CA ALA A 95 8.24 -13.85 -4.11
C ALA A 95 7.32 -13.31 -3.01
N ALA A 96 6.56 -14.17 -2.33
CA ALA A 96 5.72 -13.75 -1.19
C ALA A 96 6.58 -13.17 -0.05
N HIS A 97 7.70 -13.81 0.29
CA HIS A 97 8.64 -13.30 1.29
C HIS A 97 9.25 -11.94 0.89
N MET A 98 9.56 -11.72 -0.40
CA MET A 98 10.03 -10.41 -0.88
C MET A 98 8.98 -9.32 -0.67
N SER A 99 7.72 -9.58 -1.05
CA SER A 99 6.61 -8.62 -0.87
C SER A 99 6.33 -8.32 0.61
N LEU A 100 6.58 -9.29 1.49
CA LEU A 100 6.46 -9.14 2.94
C LEU A 100 7.70 -8.52 3.62
N GLY A 101 8.73 -8.11 2.87
CA GLY A 101 9.99 -7.60 3.43
C GLY A 101 10.85 -8.65 4.15
N LYS A 102 10.48 -9.93 4.08
CA LYS A 102 11.17 -11.07 4.71
C LYS A 102 12.36 -11.54 3.86
N PHE A 103 13.26 -10.61 3.51
CA PHE A 103 14.31 -10.79 2.50
C PHE A 103 15.27 -11.96 2.79
N LYS A 104 15.60 -12.22 4.07
CA LYS A 104 16.45 -13.36 4.44
C LYS A 104 15.79 -14.71 4.14
N LEU A 105 14.47 -14.82 4.34
CA LEU A 105 13.72 -16.03 4.01
C LEU A 105 13.58 -16.19 2.50
N ALA A 106 13.29 -15.08 1.80
CA ALA A 106 13.25 -15.07 0.33
C ALA A 106 14.57 -15.54 -0.29
N LEU A 107 15.71 -15.07 0.24
CA LEU A 107 17.03 -15.43 -0.27
C LEU A 107 17.29 -16.94 -0.22
N ARG A 108 16.89 -17.61 0.87
CA ARG A 108 17.03 -19.07 1.04
C ARG A 108 16.20 -19.85 0.01
N ASP A 109 15.00 -19.38 -0.29
CA ASP A 109 14.15 -20.02 -1.30
C ASP A 109 14.70 -19.75 -2.71
N TYR A 110 15.18 -18.54 -3.02
CA TYR A 110 15.84 -18.26 -4.30
C TYR A 110 17.13 -19.06 -4.48
N GLU A 111 17.92 -19.26 -3.43
CA GLU A 111 19.11 -20.14 -3.47
C GLU A 111 18.72 -21.57 -3.86
N THR A 112 17.64 -22.10 -3.28
CA THR A 112 17.10 -23.42 -3.64
C THR A 112 16.68 -23.48 -5.12
N VAL A 113 15.99 -22.44 -5.61
CA VAL A 113 15.59 -22.35 -7.03
C VAL A 113 16.80 -22.30 -7.96
N THR A 114 17.78 -21.44 -7.68
CA THR A 114 18.96 -21.27 -8.53
C THR A 114 19.87 -22.51 -8.55
N THR A 115 19.92 -23.24 -7.43
CA THR A 115 20.59 -24.55 -7.36
C THR A 115 19.89 -25.58 -8.24
N ALA A 116 18.55 -25.64 -8.17
CA ALA A 116 17.76 -26.58 -8.97
C ALA A 116 17.70 -26.20 -10.47
N ARG A 117 17.83 -24.92 -10.81
CA ARG A 117 17.75 -24.39 -12.19
C ARG A 117 18.90 -23.41 -12.48
N PRO A 118 20.14 -23.90 -12.63
CA PRO A 118 21.32 -23.04 -12.79
C PRO A 118 21.33 -22.22 -14.08
N ASN A 119 20.56 -22.62 -15.10
CA ASN A 119 20.48 -21.90 -16.38
C ASN A 119 19.32 -20.91 -16.46
N ASP A 120 18.49 -20.82 -15.42
CA ASP A 120 17.37 -19.89 -15.37
C ASP A 120 17.88 -18.47 -15.06
N LYS A 121 17.88 -17.62 -16.09
CA LYS A 121 18.38 -16.24 -16.02
C LYS A 121 17.56 -15.38 -15.06
N ASP A 122 16.25 -15.60 -15.03
CA ASP A 122 15.33 -14.82 -14.18
C ASP A 122 15.53 -15.19 -12.71
N ALA A 123 15.63 -16.49 -12.39
CA ALA A 123 15.92 -16.95 -11.03
C ALA A 123 17.25 -16.38 -10.51
N LYS A 124 18.29 -16.36 -11.35
CA LYS A 124 19.59 -15.75 -11.01
C LYS A 124 19.49 -14.25 -10.76
N ALA A 125 18.77 -13.52 -11.61
CA ALA A 125 18.56 -12.08 -11.43
C ALA A 125 17.88 -11.78 -10.09
N LYS A 126 16.80 -12.50 -9.76
CA LYS A 126 16.06 -12.33 -8.51
C LYS A 126 16.88 -12.69 -7.27
N TYR A 127 17.69 -13.75 -7.35
CA TYR A 127 18.64 -14.08 -6.28
C TYR A 127 19.64 -12.95 -6.04
N MET A 128 20.26 -12.43 -7.11
CA MET A 128 21.25 -11.34 -7.01
C MET A 128 20.63 -10.07 -6.42
N GLU A 129 19.42 -9.72 -6.85
CA GLU A 129 18.66 -8.58 -6.33
C GLU A 129 18.33 -8.76 -4.85
N CYS A 130 17.76 -9.91 -4.47
CA CYS A 130 17.46 -10.23 -3.07
C CYS A 130 18.73 -10.18 -2.19
N ASN A 131 19.84 -10.74 -2.66
CA ASN A 131 21.12 -10.72 -1.95
C ASN A 131 21.64 -9.29 -1.77
N LYS A 132 21.50 -8.43 -2.79
CA LYS A 132 21.86 -7.01 -2.70
C LYS A 132 21.07 -6.29 -1.61
N ILE A 133 19.76 -6.54 -1.54
CA ILE A 133 18.87 -5.96 -0.51
C ILE A 133 19.27 -6.46 0.88
N VAL A 134 19.45 -7.77 1.07
CA VAL A 134 19.86 -8.34 2.37
C VAL A 134 21.19 -7.76 2.83
N LYS A 135 22.17 -7.60 1.93
CA LYS A 135 23.46 -6.96 2.25
C LYS A 135 23.31 -5.49 2.62
N LYS A 136 22.47 -4.74 1.89
CA LYS A 136 22.18 -3.33 2.17
C LYS A 136 21.57 -3.17 3.57
N ILE A 137 20.55 -3.96 3.90
CA ILE A 137 19.89 -3.93 5.22
C ILE A 137 20.86 -4.33 6.34
N ALA A 138 21.68 -5.36 6.11
CA ALA A 138 22.68 -5.77 7.10
C ALA A 138 23.73 -4.67 7.33
N PHE A 139 24.15 -3.98 6.27
CA PHE A 139 25.06 -2.84 6.37
C PHE A 139 24.42 -1.67 7.11
N GLU A 140 23.20 -1.27 6.72
CA GLU A 140 22.42 -0.21 7.38
C GLU A 140 22.21 -0.49 8.87
N LYS A 141 21.89 -1.74 9.22
CA LYS A 141 21.76 -2.16 10.63
C LYS A 141 23.08 -2.12 11.38
N ALA A 142 24.20 -2.41 10.72
CA ALA A 142 25.53 -2.35 11.34
C ALA A 142 26.03 -0.92 11.57
N ILE A 143 25.57 0.05 10.77
CA ILE A 143 25.90 1.47 10.92
C ILE A 143 24.83 2.26 11.70
N ALA A 144 23.73 1.60 12.09
CA ALA A 144 22.70 2.22 12.91
C ALA A 144 23.26 2.46 14.31
N VAL A 145 23.80 3.66 14.55
CA VAL A 145 24.18 4.15 15.87
C VAL A 145 22.91 4.64 16.56
N ASP A 146 22.71 4.25 17.82
CA ASP A 146 21.51 4.54 18.63
C ASP A 146 21.32 6.01 19.05
N ASP A 147 21.97 6.98 18.40
CA ASP A 147 21.84 8.40 18.73
C ASP A 147 21.58 9.28 17.50
N CYS A 148 20.43 9.96 17.54
CA CYS A 148 20.04 11.14 16.76
C CYS A 148 20.46 11.14 15.28
N LYS A 149 19.73 10.38 14.42
CA LYS A 149 19.83 10.57 12.96
C LYS A 149 19.59 12.05 12.66
N LYS A 150 20.65 12.78 12.30
CA LYS A 150 20.52 14.12 11.74
C LYS A 150 19.56 14.04 10.58
N SER A 151 18.55 14.91 10.58
CA SER A 151 17.56 14.89 9.52
C SER A 151 18.23 15.26 8.20
N ILE A 152 17.90 14.55 7.12
CA ILE A 152 18.32 14.92 5.78
C ILE A 152 17.91 16.35 5.47
N ALA A 153 16.76 16.80 5.98
CA ALA A 153 16.29 18.18 5.88
C ALA A 153 17.34 19.20 6.34
N ASP A 154 18.07 18.91 7.43
CA ASP A 154 19.09 19.81 8.00
C ASP A 154 20.33 19.93 7.09
N SER A 155 20.53 18.97 6.18
CA SER A 155 21.65 18.96 5.22
C SER A 155 21.33 19.68 3.91
N ILE A 156 20.06 20.01 3.65
CA ILE A 156 19.64 20.65 2.40
C ILE A 156 19.88 22.17 2.47
N ASN A 157 20.81 22.66 1.65
CA ASN A 157 21.01 24.10 1.47
C ASN A 157 20.34 24.58 0.17
N LEU A 158 19.18 25.24 0.31
CA LEU A 158 18.41 25.78 -0.81
C LEU A 158 19.05 27.02 -1.46
N GLU A 159 19.79 27.81 -0.69
CA GLU A 159 20.41 29.06 -1.18
C GLU A 159 21.47 28.78 -2.24
N ASN A 160 22.22 27.69 -2.06
CA ASN A 160 23.24 27.23 -2.99
C ASN A 160 22.68 26.58 -4.27
N MET A 161 21.36 26.34 -4.34
CA MET A 161 20.75 25.78 -5.53
C MET A 161 20.47 26.90 -6.54
N VAL A 162 21.27 26.93 -7.60
CA VAL A 162 21.04 27.78 -8.78
C VAL A 162 19.94 27.15 -9.64
N ILE A 163 19.07 27.99 -10.19
CA ILE A 163 18.09 27.60 -11.20
C ILE A 163 18.68 28.03 -12.54
N GLU A 164 18.74 27.12 -13.50
CA GLU A 164 19.26 27.40 -14.82
C GLU A 164 18.34 28.39 -15.58
N ASP A 165 18.92 29.30 -16.37
CA ASP A 165 18.16 30.34 -17.09
C ASP A 165 17.19 29.73 -18.12
N GLU A 166 17.50 28.53 -18.63
CA GLU A 166 16.67 27.76 -19.55
C GLU A 166 15.45 27.11 -18.86
N TYR A 167 15.36 27.17 -17.52
CA TYR A 167 14.22 26.62 -16.80
C TYR A 167 12.97 27.49 -16.96
N LEU A 168 12.09 27.03 -17.86
CA LEU A 168 10.79 27.64 -18.17
C LEU A 168 9.61 26.99 -17.41
N GLY A 169 9.89 26.08 -16.48
CA GLY A 169 8.85 25.42 -15.68
C GLY A 169 8.28 26.30 -14.56
N PRO A 170 7.35 25.75 -13.77
CA PRO A 170 6.69 26.46 -12.67
C PRO A 170 7.69 26.93 -11.60
N LYS A 171 7.49 28.16 -11.09
CA LYS A 171 8.37 28.81 -10.10
C LYS A 171 7.57 29.20 -8.87
N LEU A 172 8.08 28.91 -7.67
CA LEU A 172 7.47 29.38 -6.43
C LEU A 172 7.60 30.91 -6.34
N GLU A 173 6.53 31.59 -5.95
CA GLU A 173 6.52 33.03 -5.69
C GLU A 173 6.93 33.27 -4.24
N ASP A 174 8.03 34.00 -4.02
CA ASP A 174 8.60 34.24 -2.69
C ASP A 174 8.80 32.96 -1.85
N GLY A 175 9.11 31.85 -2.53
CA GLY A 175 9.30 30.55 -1.91
C GLY A 175 8.02 29.90 -1.35
N LYS A 176 6.84 30.39 -1.76
CA LYS A 176 5.53 29.88 -1.36
C LYS A 176 4.78 29.28 -2.55
N VAL A 177 3.90 28.33 -2.23
CA VAL A 177 2.94 27.77 -3.18
C VAL A 177 1.78 28.75 -3.34
N THR A 178 1.42 29.06 -4.58
CA THR A 178 0.27 29.91 -4.95
C THR A 178 -0.69 29.14 -5.86
N GLU A 179 -1.92 29.65 -6.03
CA GLU A 179 -2.88 29.07 -6.98
C GLU A 179 -2.33 29.04 -8.41
N GLN A 180 -1.63 30.10 -8.82
CA GLN A 180 -1.03 30.18 -10.15
C GLN A 180 0.08 29.13 -10.31
N PHE A 181 0.98 29.01 -9.32
CA PHE A 181 1.99 27.96 -9.31
C PHE A 181 1.37 26.56 -9.43
N MET A 182 0.27 26.28 -8.72
CA MET A 182 -0.39 24.97 -8.79
C MET A 182 -0.96 24.69 -10.19
N LYS A 183 -1.58 25.68 -10.82
CA LYS A 183 -2.08 25.55 -12.20
C LYS A 183 -0.93 25.28 -13.18
N ASP A 184 0.15 26.03 -13.08
CA ASP A 184 1.34 25.88 -13.93
C ASP A 184 2.04 24.54 -13.69
N LEU A 185 2.07 24.06 -12.44
CA LEU A 185 2.63 22.75 -12.06
C LEU A 185 1.84 21.61 -12.70
N MET A 186 0.52 21.61 -12.54
CA MET A 186 -0.34 20.59 -13.14
C MET A 186 -0.24 20.59 -14.67
N GLU A 187 -0.22 21.77 -15.29
CA GLU A 187 -0.07 21.89 -16.75
C GLU A 187 1.31 21.42 -17.24
N SER A 188 2.37 21.73 -16.49
CA SER A 188 3.72 21.23 -16.77
C SER A 188 3.75 19.71 -16.70
N TYR A 189 3.17 19.11 -15.66
CA TYR A 189 3.10 17.65 -15.50
C TYR A 189 2.21 16.95 -16.53
N LYS A 190 1.09 17.56 -16.95
CA LYS A 190 0.29 17.05 -18.08
C LYS A 190 1.14 16.90 -19.35
N LYS A 191 2.10 17.82 -19.56
CA LYS A 191 3.08 17.83 -20.65
C LYS A 191 4.37 17.06 -20.33
N GLN A 192 4.41 16.28 -19.24
CA GLN A 192 5.58 15.53 -18.76
C GLN A 192 6.82 16.42 -18.49
N GLY A 193 6.58 17.68 -18.17
CA GLY A 193 7.59 18.59 -17.62
C GLY A 193 8.03 18.15 -16.23
N LYS A 194 9.15 18.71 -15.76
CA LYS A 194 9.71 18.38 -14.44
C LYS A 194 9.86 19.63 -13.58
N LEU A 195 9.38 19.56 -12.34
CA LEU A 195 9.59 20.63 -11.35
C LEU A 195 11.08 20.72 -11.00
N HIS A 196 11.64 21.92 -11.01
CA HIS A 196 13.05 22.12 -10.69
C HIS A 196 13.35 21.68 -9.24
N ARG A 197 14.51 21.05 -9.03
CA ARG A 197 14.90 20.43 -7.74
C ARG A 197 14.84 21.38 -6.55
N LYS A 198 15.15 22.67 -6.75
CA LYS A 198 15.10 23.69 -5.68
C LYS A 198 13.69 23.83 -5.11
N TYR A 199 12.69 23.89 -5.99
CA TYR A 199 11.29 24.01 -5.60
C TYR A 199 10.76 22.70 -5.02
N ALA A 200 11.16 21.56 -5.60
CA ALA A 200 10.84 20.24 -5.05
C ALA A 200 11.32 20.10 -3.59
N TYR A 201 12.59 20.43 -3.31
CA TYR A 201 13.12 20.42 -1.94
C TYR A 201 12.40 21.41 -1.03
N LYS A 202 12.11 22.65 -1.50
CA LYS A 202 11.37 23.63 -0.71
C LYS A 202 9.99 23.11 -0.29
N ILE A 203 9.23 22.52 -1.23
CA ILE A 203 7.91 21.92 -0.94
C ILE A 203 8.03 20.81 0.11
N LEU A 204 9.02 19.92 -0.01
CA LEU A 204 9.21 18.84 0.96
C LEU A 204 9.57 19.35 2.36
N LEU A 205 10.44 20.35 2.45
CA LEU A 205 10.82 20.95 3.73
C LEU A 205 9.62 21.63 4.40
N ASP A 206 8.84 22.40 3.64
CA ASP A 206 7.66 23.09 4.15
C ASP A 206 6.57 22.11 4.60
N VAL A 207 6.27 21.11 3.76
CA VAL A 207 5.19 20.16 4.06
C VAL A 207 5.56 19.25 5.23
N LYS A 208 6.84 18.91 5.37
CA LYS A 208 7.36 18.21 6.56
C LYS A 208 7.11 19.02 7.82
N GLN A 209 7.49 20.30 7.83
CA GLN A 209 7.27 21.17 8.99
C GLN A 209 5.77 21.30 9.32
N LEU A 210 4.93 21.35 8.29
CA LEU A 210 3.48 21.39 8.46
C LEU A 210 2.94 20.07 9.05
N PHE A 211 3.35 18.91 8.56
CA PHE A 211 2.91 17.64 9.12
C PHE A 211 3.43 17.40 10.54
N MET A 212 4.64 17.88 10.87
CA MET A 212 5.20 17.81 12.23
C MET A 212 4.33 18.55 13.27
N SER A 213 3.60 19.59 12.88
CA SER A 213 2.72 20.33 13.79
C SER A 213 1.35 19.66 13.98
N GLN A 214 1.03 18.62 13.19
CA GLN A 214 -0.26 17.94 13.23
C GLN A 214 -0.23 16.71 14.16
N PRO A 215 -1.37 16.39 14.82
CA PRO A 215 -1.52 15.14 15.56
C PRO A 215 -1.58 13.92 14.63
N SER A 216 -1.45 12.72 15.20
CA SER A 216 -1.55 11.47 14.44
C SER A 216 -2.98 11.14 14.00
N LEU A 217 -3.99 11.64 14.73
CA LEU A 217 -5.39 11.69 14.32
C LEU A 217 -5.81 13.16 14.23
N VAL A 218 -6.22 13.61 13.06
CA VAL A 218 -6.64 15.00 12.82
C VAL A 218 -8.17 15.09 12.88
N ASP A 219 -8.70 15.89 13.80
CA ASP A 219 -10.13 16.18 13.89
C ASP A 219 -10.52 17.28 12.88
N ILE A 220 -11.49 17.00 12.00
CA ILE A 220 -11.95 17.92 10.95
C ILE A 220 -13.39 18.33 11.25
N LYS A 221 -13.66 19.63 11.28
CA LYS A 221 -15.00 20.18 11.36
C LYS A 221 -15.51 20.55 9.96
N ILE A 222 -16.63 19.97 9.56
CA ILE A 222 -17.33 20.21 8.30
C ILE A 222 -18.65 20.90 8.63
N GLU A 223 -18.88 22.10 8.10
CA GLU A 223 -20.13 22.83 8.29
C GLU A 223 -21.28 22.18 7.49
N ASP A 224 -22.50 22.20 8.02
CA ASP A 224 -23.66 21.44 7.50
C ASP A 224 -24.00 21.64 6.02
N LYS A 225 -23.57 22.77 5.41
CA LYS A 225 -23.81 23.09 4.00
C LYS A 225 -22.62 22.83 3.09
N ASN A 226 -21.47 22.46 3.65
CA ASN A 226 -20.24 22.33 2.89
C ASN A 226 -20.06 20.89 2.43
N LYS A 227 -19.79 20.74 1.14
CA LYS A 227 -19.34 19.47 0.56
C LYS A 227 -17.95 19.14 1.11
N PHE A 228 -17.70 17.86 1.38
CA PHE A 228 -16.37 17.36 1.70
C PHE A 228 -16.09 16.10 0.88
N THR A 229 -14.97 16.07 0.17
CA THR A 229 -14.63 14.97 -0.73
C THR A 229 -13.58 14.07 -0.08
N VAL A 230 -13.83 12.76 -0.03
CA VAL A 230 -12.84 11.75 0.38
C VAL A 230 -12.46 10.93 -0.84
N CYS A 231 -11.17 10.88 -1.15
CA CYS A 231 -10.57 10.06 -2.18
C CYS A 231 -9.77 8.94 -1.54
N GLY A 232 -9.80 7.76 -2.16
CA GLY A 232 -8.95 6.63 -1.80
C GLY A 232 -7.59 6.68 -2.50
N ASP A 233 -7.04 5.50 -2.71
CA ASP A 233 -5.74 5.27 -3.35
C ASP A 233 -5.73 5.86 -4.77
N ILE A 234 -4.60 6.43 -5.18
CA ILE A 234 -4.39 6.94 -6.54
C ILE A 234 -3.15 6.33 -7.23
N HIS A 235 -2.22 5.74 -6.46
CA HIS A 235 -1.09 4.95 -6.97
C HIS A 235 -0.37 5.53 -8.19
N GLY A 236 0.03 6.81 -8.14
CA GLY A 236 0.77 7.43 -9.22
C GLY A 236 0.02 7.56 -10.55
N GLN A 237 -1.32 7.48 -10.55
CA GLN A 237 -2.17 7.74 -11.72
C GLN A 237 -2.46 9.23 -11.89
N PHE A 238 -1.43 10.01 -12.26
CA PHE A 238 -1.51 11.48 -12.31
C PHE A 238 -2.63 12.01 -13.21
N TYR A 239 -2.84 11.40 -14.38
CA TYR A 239 -3.88 11.85 -15.30
C TYR A 239 -5.29 11.61 -14.75
N ASP A 240 -5.49 10.54 -13.98
CA ASP A 240 -6.75 10.30 -13.28
C ASP A 240 -6.95 11.24 -12.09
N LEU A 241 -5.87 11.59 -11.37
CA LEU A 241 -5.91 12.66 -10.36
C LEU A 241 -6.37 14.00 -10.98
N MET A 242 -5.88 14.34 -12.18
CA MET A 242 -6.36 15.52 -12.90
C MET A 242 -7.83 15.39 -13.28
N ASN A 243 -8.27 14.21 -13.72
CA ASN A 243 -9.66 13.95 -14.03
C ASN A 243 -10.58 14.08 -12.80
N ILE A 244 -10.14 13.66 -11.61
CA ILE A 244 -10.86 13.91 -10.34
C ILE A 244 -11.08 15.41 -10.15
N PHE A 245 -10.05 16.23 -10.34
CA PHE A 245 -10.18 17.68 -10.19
C PHE A 245 -11.02 18.34 -11.29
N ASP A 246 -10.97 17.84 -12.52
CA ASP A 246 -11.79 18.33 -13.62
C ASP A 246 -13.28 18.01 -13.39
N LEU A 247 -13.60 16.83 -12.85
CA LEU A 247 -14.98 16.39 -12.56
C LEU A 247 -15.57 17.01 -11.28
N ASN A 248 -14.76 17.09 -10.22
CA ASN A 248 -15.22 17.44 -8.87
C ASN A 248 -14.82 18.85 -8.42
N GLY A 249 -14.09 19.58 -9.27
CA GLY A 249 -13.53 20.90 -9.02
C GLY A 249 -12.18 20.83 -8.31
N LEU A 250 -11.33 21.83 -8.53
CA LEU A 250 -10.04 21.94 -7.85
C LEU A 250 -10.21 22.06 -6.33
N PRO A 251 -9.22 21.62 -5.54
CA PRO A 251 -9.16 21.90 -4.12
C PRO A 251 -9.22 23.41 -3.85
N SER A 252 -10.01 23.79 -2.85
CA SER A 252 -10.10 25.17 -2.36
C SER A 252 -10.70 25.18 -0.96
N THR A 253 -10.78 26.35 -0.32
CA THR A 253 -11.49 26.49 0.95
C THR A 253 -12.98 26.13 0.86
N SER A 254 -13.60 26.30 -0.32
CA SER A 254 -14.99 25.93 -0.58
C SER A 254 -15.19 24.50 -1.10
N ASN A 255 -14.11 23.80 -1.45
CA ASN A 255 -14.12 22.44 -1.98
C ASN A 255 -13.00 21.61 -1.35
N PRO A 256 -13.14 21.24 -0.06
CA PRO A 256 -12.12 20.49 0.66
C PRO A 256 -12.02 19.02 0.23
N TYR A 257 -10.81 18.49 0.34
CA TYR A 257 -10.47 17.10 -0.01
C TYR A 257 -9.71 16.41 1.12
N LEU A 258 -9.93 15.11 1.28
CA LEU A 258 -9.08 14.19 2.00
C LEU A 258 -8.64 13.07 1.06
N PHE A 259 -7.33 12.94 0.82
CA PHE A 259 -6.75 11.78 0.12
C PHE A 259 -6.26 10.76 1.15
N ASN A 260 -6.85 9.56 1.13
CA ASN A 260 -6.71 8.58 2.19
C ASN A 260 -5.60 7.55 1.92
N GLY A 261 -4.36 8.03 1.79
CA GLY A 261 -3.15 7.22 1.60
C GLY A 261 -2.97 6.70 0.17
N ASP A 262 -1.82 6.04 -0.03
CA ASP A 262 -1.45 5.34 -1.26
C ASP A 262 -1.47 6.24 -2.50
N PHE A 263 -0.66 7.30 -2.40
CA PHE A 263 -0.50 8.30 -3.43
C PHE A 263 0.44 7.86 -4.54
N VAL A 264 1.36 6.97 -4.19
CA VAL A 264 2.54 6.58 -4.99
C VAL A 264 2.62 5.07 -5.18
N ASP A 265 3.68 4.65 -5.85
CA ASP A 265 3.96 3.28 -6.28
C ASP A 265 2.98 2.77 -7.35
N ARG A 266 3.40 1.72 -8.07
CA ARG A 266 2.68 1.07 -9.18
C ARG A 266 2.57 1.95 -10.42
N GLY A 267 1.83 3.05 -10.36
CA GLY A 267 1.74 4.02 -11.43
C GLY A 267 3.07 4.75 -11.64
N SER A 268 3.36 5.08 -12.89
CA SER A 268 4.65 5.67 -13.31
C SER A 268 4.70 7.20 -13.26
N PHE A 269 3.69 7.82 -12.64
CA PHE A 269 3.60 9.27 -12.41
C PHE A 269 3.43 9.61 -10.92
N SER A 270 4.07 8.82 -10.05
CA SER A 270 3.97 8.98 -8.60
C SER A 270 4.56 10.30 -8.11
N VAL A 271 5.67 10.75 -8.73
CA VAL A 271 6.30 12.03 -8.42
C VAL A 271 5.38 13.20 -8.72
N GLU A 272 4.69 13.17 -9.86
CA GLU A 272 3.73 14.20 -10.25
C GLU A 272 2.54 14.24 -9.30
N CYS A 273 1.96 13.08 -8.98
CA CYS A 273 0.89 12.96 -7.99
C CYS A 273 1.30 13.59 -6.65
N ILE A 274 2.40 13.14 -6.05
CA ILE A 274 2.74 13.56 -4.69
C ILE A 274 3.10 15.05 -4.61
N PHE A 275 3.79 15.61 -5.61
CA PHE A 275 4.06 17.05 -5.62
C PHE A 275 2.81 17.88 -5.83
N THR A 276 1.84 17.41 -6.62
CA THR A 276 0.54 18.08 -6.73
C THR A 276 -0.23 18.03 -5.40
N LEU A 277 -0.27 16.89 -4.72
CA LEU A 277 -0.95 16.77 -3.42
C LEU A 277 -0.27 17.62 -2.33
N PHE A 278 1.06 17.58 -2.22
CA PHE A 278 1.81 18.42 -1.28
C PHE A 278 1.67 19.91 -1.59
N GLY A 279 1.63 20.28 -2.87
CA GLY A 279 1.35 21.64 -3.28
C GLY A 279 -0.01 22.13 -2.77
N PHE A 280 -1.08 21.36 -3.01
CA PHE A 280 -2.40 21.71 -2.46
C PHE A 280 -2.45 21.67 -0.93
N LYS A 281 -1.69 20.77 -0.29
CA LYS A 281 -1.57 20.75 1.17
C LYS A 281 -0.95 22.03 1.74
N LEU A 282 0.06 22.57 1.07
CA LEU A 282 0.67 23.84 1.46
C LEU A 282 -0.21 25.04 1.13
N LEU A 283 -0.98 24.99 0.04
CA LEU A 283 -1.87 26.06 -0.38
C LEU A 283 -3.13 26.16 0.50
N TYR A 284 -3.72 25.03 0.87
CA TYR A 284 -4.96 24.95 1.65
C TYR A 284 -4.80 24.01 2.86
N PRO A 285 -3.94 24.34 3.84
CA PRO A 285 -3.55 23.42 4.92
C PRO A 285 -4.70 22.91 5.79
N ASP A 286 -5.77 23.70 5.92
CA ASP A 286 -6.96 23.37 6.71
C ASP A 286 -8.16 22.89 5.87
N HIS A 287 -7.96 22.69 4.56
CA HIS A 287 -9.02 22.23 3.64
C HIS A 287 -8.55 21.13 2.67
N PHE A 288 -7.25 20.83 2.65
CA PHE A 288 -6.67 19.71 1.93
C PHE A 288 -5.96 18.79 2.92
N PHE A 289 -6.43 17.56 3.03
CA PHE A 289 -6.03 16.60 4.04
C PHE A 289 -5.43 15.35 3.38
N MET A 290 -4.49 14.72 4.08
CA MET A 290 -3.75 13.57 3.57
C MET A 290 -3.51 12.59 4.71
N SER A 291 -4.02 11.37 4.59
CA SER A 291 -3.68 10.27 5.50
C SER A 291 -2.48 9.49 4.95
N ARG A 292 -1.68 8.89 5.82
CA ARG A 292 -0.66 7.93 5.43
C ARG A 292 -1.33 6.62 4.98
N GLY A 293 -0.89 6.06 3.85
CA GLY A 293 -1.18 4.68 3.44
C GLY A 293 0.01 3.75 3.68
N ASN A 294 -0.14 2.46 3.37
CA ASN A 294 0.97 1.52 3.52
C ASN A 294 2.07 1.76 2.47
N HIS A 295 1.73 2.33 1.30
CA HIS A 295 2.70 2.69 0.27
C HIS A 295 3.51 3.95 0.59
N GLU A 296 3.13 4.76 1.58
CA GLU A 296 4.01 5.80 2.14
C GLU A 296 5.01 5.23 3.17
N SER A 297 5.67 4.13 2.79
CA SER A 297 6.71 3.43 3.56
C SER A 297 7.90 3.03 2.71
N GLN A 298 9.07 2.99 3.33
CA GLN A 298 10.35 2.75 2.67
C GLN A 298 10.37 1.38 1.95
N THR A 299 9.88 0.34 2.61
CA THR A 299 9.87 -1.01 2.03
C THR A 299 8.97 -1.09 0.80
N MET A 300 7.79 -0.45 0.83
CA MET A 300 6.91 -0.44 -0.33
C MET A 300 7.53 0.35 -1.49
N ASN A 301 8.06 1.55 -1.22
CA ASN A 301 8.66 2.39 -2.26
C ASN A 301 9.88 1.75 -2.95
N GLN A 302 10.65 0.94 -2.23
CA GLN A 302 11.75 0.15 -2.80
C GLN A 302 11.29 -0.92 -3.78
N MET A 303 10.16 -1.55 -3.46
CA MET A 303 9.67 -2.72 -4.18
C MET A 303 8.75 -2.34 -5.34
N TYR A 304 8.00 -1.24 -5.23
CA TYR A 304 6.87 -0.94 -6.10
C TYR A 304 7.01 0.31 -6.95
N GLY A 305 8.18 0.96 -6.92
CA GLY A 305 8.63 1.85 -8.00
C GLY A 305 8.96 3.27 -7.58
N PHE A 306 8.38 3.80 -6.50
CA PHE A 306 8.54 5.21 -6.15
C PHE A 306 10.00 5.60 -5.86
N GLU A 307 10.76 4.77 -5.13
CA GLU A 307 12.20 5.04 -4.90
C GLU A 307 12.97 5.08 -6.23
N GLY A 308 12.62 4.19 -7.18
CA GLY A 308 13.21 4.17 -8.51
C GLY A 308 12.86 5.41 -9.33
N GLU A 309 11.59 5.82 -9.30
CA GLU A 309 11.08 6.99 -10.01
C GLU A 309 11.73 8.29 -9.50
N VAL A 310 11.79 8.48 -8.17
CA VAL A 310 12.42 9.65 -7.54
C VAL A 310 13.91 9.71 -7.88
N LYS A 311 14.63 8.59 -7.85
CA LYS A 311 16.05 8.55 -8.22
C LYS A 311 16.30 8.85 -9.68
N SER A 312 15.37 8.44 -10.56
CA SER A 312 15.46 8.74 -11.99
C SER A 312 15.18 10.21 -12.29
N LYS A 313 14.15 10.80 -11.68
CA LYS A 313 13.73 12.19 -11.91
C LYS A 313 14.61 13.20 -11.14
N TYR A 314 15.09 12.83 -9.96
CA TYR A 314 15.84 13.66 -9.01
C TYR A 314 17.12 12.96 -8.50
N THR A 315 17.17 12.58 -7.22
CA THR A 315 18.36 12.08 -6.54
C THR A 315 17.99 11.06 -5.45
N ALA A 316 18.96 10.27 -4.99
CA ALA A 316 18.76 9.40 -3.84
C ALA A 316 18.44 10.18 -2.55
N GLN A 317 19.09 11.34 -2.35
CA GLN A 317 18.82 12.22 -1.21
C GLN A 317 17.37 12.72 -1.17
N MET A 318 16.76 13.00 -2.34
CA MET A 318 15.33 13.35 -2.43
C MET A 318 14.44 12.20 -1.96
N SER A 319 14.78 10.95 -2.33
CA SER A 319 14.02 9.76 -1.92
C SER A 319 14.10 9.52 -0.41
N GLU A 320 15.26 9.80 0.20
CA GLU A 320 15.41 9.74 1.66
C GLU A 320 14.59 10.83 2.35
N LEU A 321 14.57 12.06 1.81
CA LEU A 321 13.75 13.14 2.34
C LEU A 321 12.24 12.84 2.23
N PHE A 322 11.78 12.25 1.12
CA PHE A 322 10.39 11.76 1.02
C PHE A 322 10.05 10.78 2.13
N THR A 323 10.96 9.84 2.43
CA THR A 323 10.75 8.87 3.53
C THR A 323 10.60 9.58 4.88
N GLU A 324 11.40 10.61 5.14
CA GLU A 324 11.24 11.43 6.35
C GLU A 324 9.91 12.19 6.38
N VAL A 325 9.47 12.76 5.25
CA VAL A 325 8.19 13.48 5.15
C VAL A 325 7.02 12.52 5.39
N TYR A 326 7.04 11.35 4.76
CA TYR A 326 6.00 10.32 4.91
C TYR A 326 5.85 9.81 6.34
N ASN A 327 6.93 9.78 7.12
CA ASN A 327 6.85 9.45 8.54
C ASN A 327 5.99 10.44 9.34
N TRP A 328 5.83 11.67 8.88
CA TRP A 328 5.04 12.69 9.57
C TRP A 328 3.58 12.77 9.10
N LEU A 329 3.19 12.09 8.02
CA LEU A 329 1.79 12.06 7.56
C LEU A 329 0.86 11.58 8.68
N PRO A 330 -0.26 12.27 8.96
CA PRO A 330 -1.29 11.78 9.88
C PRO A 330 -1.76 10.37 9.52
N LEU A 331 -2.10 9.57 10.53
CA LEU A 331 -2.51 8.17 10.33
C LEU A 331 -4.02 8.04 10.07
N ALA A 332 -4.82 8.98 10.57
CA ALA A 332 -6.26 8.98 10.43
C ALA A 332 -6.85 10.39 10.54
N HIS A 333 -8.10 10.54 10.13
CA HIS A 333 -8.88 11.77 10.26
C HIS A 333 -10.27 11.48 10.85
N CYS A 334 -10.76 12.32 11.75
CA CYS A 334 -12.10 12.18 12.33
C CYS A 334 -13.00 13.35 11.90
N LEU A 335 -14.00 13.08 11.06
CA LEU A 335 -14.91 14.08 10.53
C LEU A 335 -16.07 14.30 11.49
N ASN A 336 -16.27 15.55 11.93
CA ASN A 336 -17.31 15.98 12.87
C ASN A 336 -17.40 15.15 14.17
N SER A 337 -16.31 14.47 14.56
CA SER A 337 -16.32 13.50 15.67
C SER A 337 -17.33 12.35 15.48
N ARG A 338 -17.67 12.02 14.23
CA ARG A 338 -18.67 11.00 13.86
C ARG A 338 -18.16 9.98 12.87
N VAL A 339 -17.31 10.36 11.92
CA VAL A 339 -16.81 9.44 10.89
C VAL A 339 -15.29 9.36 10.97
N LEU A 340 -14.76 8.16 11.19
CA LEU A 340 -13.30 7.93 11.19
C LEU A 340 -12.84 7.50 9.81
N VAL A 341 -11.74 8.10 9.33
CA VAL A 341 -11.13 7.80 8.05
C VAL A 341 -9.68 7.36 8.26
N MET A 342 -9.34 6.15 7.81
CA MET A 342 -7.97 5.61 7.81
C MET A 342 -7.73 4.81 6.53
N HIS A 343 -6.48 4.61 6.12
CA HIS A 343 -6.21 3.89 4.88
C HIS A 343 -6.60 2.39 4.95
N GLY A 344 -6.02 1.66 5.91
CA GLY A 344 -6.22 0.23 6.15
C GLY A 344 -7.51 -0.03 6.93
N GLY A 345 -7.46 -0.23 8.24
CA GLY A 345 -8.69 -0.53 8.95
C GLY A 345 -8.56 -0.64 10.47
N LEU A 346 -9.38 -1.51 11.04
CA LEU A 346 -9.49 -1.69 12.49
C LEU A 346 -8.49 -2.70 13.05
N PHE A 347 -8.61 -2.93 14.34
CA PHE A 347 -7.55 -3.43 15.19
C PHE A 347 -7.74 -4.88 15.60
N SER A 348 -6.64 -5.54 15.95
CA SER A 348 -6.66 -6.86 16.58
C SER A 348 -7.19 -6.82 18.03
N ARG A 349 -7.19 -5.64 18.65
CA ARG A 349 -7.71 -5.35 20.00
C ARG A 349 -9.08 -4.68 19.95
N ASP A 350 -9.91 -4.95 20.97
CA ASP A 350 -11.26 -4.38 21.10
C ASP A 350 -11.29 -3.02 21.83
N ASP A 351 -10.24 -2.68 22.58
CA ASP A 351 -10.20 -1.54 23.50
C ASP A 351 -9.54 -0.29 22.92
N VAL A 352 -9.23 -0.29 21.62
CA VAL A 352 -8.54 0.84 20.97
C VAL A 352 -9.48 2.04 20.88
N THR A 353 -8.98 3.20 21.32
CA THR A 353 -9.73 4.46 21.33
C THR A 353 -9.15 5.50 20.38
N LEU A 354 -9.94 6.50 19.99
CA LEU A 354 -9.44 7.65 19.24
C LEU A 354 -8.27 8.36 19.94
N ASP A 355 -8.27 8.39 21.27
CA ASP A 355 -7.18 8.97 22.07
C ASP A 355 -5.89 8.17 21.99
N GLU A 356 -5.96 6.84 21.88
CA GLU A 356 -4.79 5.99 21.61
C GLU A 356 -4.21 6.33 20.24
N ILE A 357 -5.06 6.48 19.21
CA ILE A 357 -4.63 6.85 17.85
C ILE A 357 -3.96 8.23 17.84
N ARG A 358 -4.53 9.24 18.53
CA ARG A 358 -3.95 10.59 18.64
C ARG A 358 -2.52 10.58 19.20
N LYS A 359 -2.23 9.66 20.13
CA LYS A 359 -0.96 9.58 20.88
C LYS A 359 0.11 8.72 20.21
N ILE A 360 -0.17 8.10 19.07
CA ILE A 360 0.82 7.29 18.35
C ILE A 360 2.01 8.16 17.95
N ASP A 361 3.21 7.78 18.36
CA ASP A 361 4.45 8.28 17.77
C ASP A 361 4.62 7.69 16.37
N ARG A 362 4.23 8.50 15.38
CA ARG A 362 4.16 8.09 13.98
C ARG A 362 5.43 8.36 13.18
N ASN A 363 6.39 9.13 13.71
CA ASN A 363 7.61 9.53 13.00
C ASN A 363 8.63 8.40 12.87
N ARG A 364 8.21 7.31 12.21
CA ARG A 364 8.97 6.09 12.00
C ARG A 364 8.36 5.29 10.87
N GLN A 365 9.08 4.26 10.44
CA GLN A 365 8.50 3.24 9.58
C GLN A 365 7.42 2.46 10.34
N PRO A 366 6.33 2.03 9.66
CA PRO A 366 5.32 1.21 10.30
C PRO A 366 5.93 -0.05 10.93
N PRO A 367 5.60 -0.38 12.19
CA PRO A 367 6.03 -1.62 12.83
C PRO A 367 5.38 -2.86 12.15
N GLU A 368 5.88 -4.05 12.48
CA GLU A 368 5.31 -5.32 11.98
C GLU A 368 3.92 -5.63 12.58
N ASP A 369 3.60 -5.06 13.75
CA ASP A 369 2.34 -5.25 14.48
C ASP A 369 1.87 -3.97 15.20
N GLY A 370 0.69 -4.04 15.83
CA GLY A 370 0.13 -2.98 16.65
C GLY A 370 -0.68 -1.92 15.88
N VAL A 371 -1.20 -0.94 16.63
CA VAL A 371 -2.23 0.02 16.16
C VAL A 371 -1.81 0.78 14.89
N MET A 372 -0.56 1.24 14.81
CA MET A 372 -0.05 1.95 13.63
C MET A 372 0.02 1.04 12.40
N CYS A 373 0.39 -0.23 12.58
CA CYS A 373 0.43 -1.20 11.49
C CYS A 373 -0.99 -1.49 10.98
N GLU A 374 -1.91 -1.78 11.90
CA GLU A 374 -3.29 -2.16 11.59
C GLU A 374 -4.09 -1.03 10.92
N LEU A 375 -3.86 0.23 11.29
CA LEU A 375 -4.42 1.40 10.61
C LEU A 375 -4.06 1.47 9.12
N LEU A 376 -2.92 0.89 8.73
CA LEU A 376 -2.41 0.95 7.36
C LEU A 376 -2.63 -0.35 6.58
N TRP A 377 -2.88 -1.49 7.24
CA TRP A 377 -2.82 -2.81 6.59
C TRP A 377 -4.05 -3.71 6.81
N SER A 378 -4.89 -3.43 7.80
CA SER A 378 -6.03 -4.32 8.11
C SER A 378 -7.13 -4.20 7.07
N ASP A 379 -7.83 -5.32 6.79
CA ASP A 379 -8.94 -5.40 5.83
C ASP A 379 -10.24 -5.88 6.52
N PRO A 380 -11.42 -5.42 6.07
CA PRO A 380 -12.69 -6.01 6.52
C PRO A 380 -12.85 -7.47 6.03
N GLN A 381 -13.61 -8.26 6.77
CA GLN A 381 -14.06 -9.61 6.36
C GLN A 381 -15.57 -9.76 6.59
N GLU A 382 -16.24 -10.58 5.78
CA GLU A 382 -17.69 -10.78 5.90
C GLU A 382 -18.10 -11.47 7.20
N GLN A 383 -17.28 -12.41 7.69
CA GLN A 383 -17.60 -13.22 8.85
C GLN A 383 -17.32 -12.47 10.16
N PRO A 384 -18.12 -12.66 11.22
CA PRO A 384 -17.80 -12.13 12.54
C PRO A 384 -16.44 -12.58 13.08
N GLY A 385 -15.85 -11.78 13.95
CA GLY A 385 -14.59 -12.03 14.62
C GLY A 385 -13.39 -11.46 13.88
N ARG A 386 -12.23 -12.12 14.04
CA ARG A 386 -10.97 -11.73 13.42
C ARG A 386 -10.30 -12.93 12.78
N ALA A 387 -9.57 -12.70 11.70
CA ALA A 387 -8.73 -13.71 11.07
C ALA A 387 -7.34 -13.14 10.73
N PRO A 388 -6.32 -14.00 10.53
CA PRO A 388 -5.04 -13.57 10.00
C PRO A 388 -5.22 -12.82 8.68
N SER A 389 -4.51 -11.70 8.50
CA SER A 389 -4.60 -10.93 7.27
C SER A 389 -4.18 -11.75 6.05
N LYS A 390 -4.96 -11.67 4.97
CA LYS A 390 -4.61 -12.23 3.65
C LYS A 390 -3.31 -11.65 3.10
N ARG A 391 -2.93 -10.46 3.55
CA ARG A 391 -1.69 -9.76 3.18
C ARG A 391 -0.48 -10.22 3.99
N GLY A 392 -0.69 -10.97 5.08
CA GLY A 392 0.37 -11.45 5.97
C GLY A 392 0.90 -10.40 6.96
N VAL A 393 0.28 -9.20 6.99
CA VAL A 393 0.52 -8.08 7.90
C VAL A 393 -0.84 -7.43 8.21
N GLY A 394 -1.06 -6.99 9.45
CA GLY A 394 -2.37 -6.53 9.93
C GLY A 394 -3.34 -7.67 10.26
N VAL A 395 -4.64 -7.36 10.37
CA VAL A 395 -5.69 -8.32 10.72
C VAL A 395 -6.88 -8.19 9.77
N GLN A 396 -7.63 -9.28 9.58
CA GLN A 396 -8.98 -9.20 9.02
C GLN A 396 -9.99 -9.03 10.15
N PHE A 397 -10.92 -8.08 10.02
CA PHE A 397 -11.89 -7.76 11.07
C PHE A 397 -13.34 -7.82 10.57
N GLY A 398 -14.22 -8.45 11.34
CA GLY A 398 -15.61 -8.67 10.99
C GLY A 398 -16.55 -7.50 11.31
N PRO A 399 -17.85 -7.66 11.01
CA PRO A 399 -18.87 -6.66 11.32
C PRO A 399 -19.01 -6.37 12.83
N ASP A 400 -18.90 -7.38 13.70
CA ASP A 400 -18.99 -7.22 15.16
C ASP A 400 -17.82 -6.41 15.75
N VAL A 401 -16.63 -6.53 15.15
CA VAL A 401 -15.45 -5.71 15.53
C VAL A 401 -15.70 -4.25 15.16
N THR A 402 -16.30 -4.02 14.00
CA THR A 402 -16.62 -2.67 13.51
C THR A 402 -17.66 -2.01 14.39
N GLU A 403 -18.76 -2.71 14.66
CA GLU A 403 -19.85 -2.26 15.52
C GLU A 403 -19.35 -1.87 16.92
N LYS A 404 -18.59 -2.76 17.59
CA LYS A 404 -18.03 -2.46 18.92
C LYS A 404 -17.11 -1.24 18.91
N PHE A 405 -16.29 -1.08 17.87
CA PHE A 405 -15.37 0.04 17.78
C PHE A 405 -16.11 1.38 17.59
N VAL A 406 -17.13 1.41 16.71
CA VAL A 406 -17.92 2.63 16.47
C VAL A 406 -18.74 3.00 17.70
N GLU A 407 -19.31 2.02 18.41
CA GLU A 407 -20.02 2.24 19.67
C GLU A 407 -19.10 2.80 20.76
N LEU A 408 -17.95 2.14 20.98
CA LEU A 408 -16.96 2.55 21.99
C LEU A 408 -16.52 4.01 21.81
N ASN A 409 -16.31 4.41 20.55
CA ASN A 409 -15.79 5.72 20.19
C ASN A 409 -16.88 6.74 19.80
N LYS A 410 -18.17 6.38 19.90
CA LYS A 410 -19.34 7.21 19.57
C LYS A 410 -19.33 7.72 18.11
N LEU A 411 -18.83 6.88 17.21
CA LEU A 411 -18.81 7.10 15.77
C LEU A 411 -20.08 6.52 15.12
N ASP A 412 -20.37 6.97 13.90
CA ASP A 412 -21.43 6.43 13.07
C ASP A 412 -20.91 5.29 12.16
N TYR A 413 -19.76 5.50 11.52
CA TYR A 413 -19.13 4.51 10.64
C TYR A 413 -17.67 4.88 10.35
N ILE A 414 -16.95 3.99 9.66
CA ILE A 414 -15.59 4.23 9.16
C ILE A 414 -15.55 4.30 7.63
N ILE A 415 -14.63 5.11 7.10
CA ILE A 415 -14.24 5.11 5.69
C ILE A 415 -12.80 4.63 5.61
N ARG A 416 -12.53 3.71 4.68
CA ARG A 416 -11.20 3.19 4.39
C ARG A 416 -10.96 3.01 2.90
N SER A 417 -9.74 2.63 2.51
CA SER A 417 -9.35 2.49 1.11
C SER A 417 -8.67 1.12 0.85
N HIS A 418 -7.40 1.05 0.46
CA HIS A 418 -6.48 -0.12 0.51
C HIS A 418 -6.87 -1.36 -0.32
N GLU A 419 -8.12 -1.50 -0.73
CA GLU A 419 -8.63 -2.59 -1.55
C GLU A 419 -9.31 -2.04 -2.80
N VAL A 420 -8.84 -2.51 -3.95
CA VAL A 420 -9.49 -2.26 -5.24
C VAL A 420 -10.92 -2.79 -5.19
N LYS A 421 -11.88 -1.96 -5.63
CA LYS A 421 -13.30 -2.33 -5.78
C LYS A 421 -13.74 -2.07 -7.21
N ASN A 422 -14.54 -2.98 -7.77
CA ASN A 422 -14.97 -2.91 -9.17
C ASN A 422 -15.71 -1.60 -9.50
N GLU A 423 -16.60 -1.16 -8.60
CA GLU A 423 -17.36 0.09 -8.74
C GLU A 423 -16.64 1.29 -8.11
N GLY A 424 -15.37 1.15 -7.73
CA GLY A 424 -14.59 2.18 -7.01
C GLY A 424 -14.98 2.37 -5.54
N TYR A 425 -16.02 1.71 -5.06
CA TYR A 425 -16.40 1.71 -3.64
C TYR A 425 -17.15 0.43 -3.24
N GLU A 426 -17.28 0.19 -1.94
CA GLU A 426 -18.11 -0.88 -1.38
C GLU A 426 -18.61 -0.49 0.01
N LYS A 427 -19.85 -0.89 0.34
CA LYS A 427 -20.41 -0.78 1.70
C LYS A 427 -20.45 -2.17 2.32
N ALA A 428 -19.71 -2.37 3.39
CA ALA A 428 -19.65 -3.60 4.17
C ALA A 428 -20.16 -3.36 5.60
N HIS A 429 -20.30 -4.46 6.36
CA HIS A 429 -20.63 -4.44 7.80
C HIS A 429 -21.87 -3.60 8.11
N ASP A 430 -22.97 -3.89 7.40
CA ASP A 430 -24.26 -3.19 7.53
C ASP A 430 -24.18 -1.67 7.33
N GLY A 431 -23.18 -1.21 6.58
CA GLY A 431 -22.94 0.21 6.28
C GLY A 431 -21.99 0.91 7.24
N HIS A 432 -21.49 0.22 8.28
CA HIS A 432 -20.51 0.80 9.21
C HIS A 432 -19.06 0.78 8.69
N CYS A 433 -18.76 0.07 7.60
CA CYS A 433 -17.45 0.08 6.96
C CYS A 433 -17.58 0.38 5.46
N ILE A 434 -17.07 1.53 5.03
CA ILE A 434 -17.10 1.94 3.61
C ILE A 434 -15.69 1.89 3.05
N THR A 435 -15.50 1.18 1.95
CA THR A 435 -14.26 1.19 1.18
C THR A 435 -14.41 2.14 -0.01
N VAL A 436 -13.44 3.04 -0.23
CA VAL A 436 -13.36 3.93 -1.40
C VAL A 436 -11.99 3.78 -2.08
N PHE A 437 -11.96 3.72 -3.41
CA PHE A 437 -10.75 3.52 -4.20
C PHE A 437 -10.78 4.47 -5.41
N SER A 438 -9.70 5.19 -5.66
CA SER A 438 -9.69 6.32 -6.62
C SER A 438 -8.69 6.16 -7.77
N ALA A 439 -8.18 4.94 -7.98
CA ALA A 439 -7.35 4.55 -9.11
C ALA A 439 -8.17 3.68 -10.10
N PRO A 440 -8.85 4.28 -11.10
CA PRO A 440 -9.62 3.51 -12.08
C PRO A 440 -8.69 2.66 -12.96
N ASN A 441 -9.17 1.51 -13.44
CA ASN A 441 -8.43 0.61 -14.33
C ASN A 441 -7.02 0.23 -13.80
N TYR A 442 -6.96 -0.13 -12.52
CA TYR A 442 -5.72 -0.40 -11.80
C TYR A 442 -4.97 -1.68 -12.23
N TRP A 443 -5.69 -2.70 -12.73
CA TRP A 443 -5.13 -4.02 -13.06
C TRP A 443 -4.55 -4.14 -14.47
#